data_AF-A0A662UHE0-F1
#
_entry.id   AF-A0A662UHE0-F1
#
_cell.length_a   1.000
_cell.length_b   1.000
_cell.length_c   1.000
_cell.angle_alpha   90.00
_cell.angle_beta   90.00
_cell.angle_gamma   90.00
#
_symmetry.space_group_name_H-M   'P 1'
#
loop_
_entity.id
_entity.type
_entity.pdbx_description
1 polymer ?
#
loop_
_entity_poly.entity_id
_entity_poly.type
_entity_poly.pdbx_seq_one_letter_code
_entity_poly.pdbx_strand_id
1 'polypeptide(L)'
;MVDNVEIPPTHPRYKSLIIREKLVEGFKAGYVVPQGLIAHGRGECFDYLIGEETAPFAKKAIDAAIAALLLAKHPVISVNGNVAALTPGEVVELANIIGARVEINLFYRTEDRVRKIAEILRKHGAQEVLGVDDATATIPELYSERRRVSPKGILVADVVLVPLEDGDRTEALRKMGKTVIAIDLNPFSRTARAANITIVDNIVRALPLMIERAKELKSKNREYLRSILDSYNNDAVLKEAIRYIAERLLKLSECGRVTLY
;
A
#
# COMPACT_ATOMS: atom_id res chain seq x y z
N MET A 1 20.10 -24.22 9.78
CA MET A 1 21.11 -23.15 9.75
C MET A 1 20.82 -22.33 8.53
N VAL A 2 20.48 -21.06 8.67
CA VAL A 2 20.29 -20.15 7.54
C VAL A 2 21.42 -19.16 7.65
N ASP A 3 22.23 -19.07 6.61
CA ASP A 3 23.24 -18.03 6.46
C ASP A 3 22.51 -16.67 6.52
N ASN A 4 22.69 -15.94 7.63
CA ASN A 4 22.36 -14.52 7.65
C ASN A 4 23.33 -13.86 6.66
N VAL A 5 22.85 -13.61 5.44
CA VAL A 5 23.62 -12.84 4.46
C VAL A 5 23.71 -11.42 5.00
N GLU A 6 24.84 -11.09 5.60
CA GLU A 6 25.11 -9.74 6.07
C GLU A 6 25.35 -8.83 4.86
N ILE A 7 24.34 -8.03 4.51
CA ILE A 7 24.43 -7.10 3.37
C ILE A 7 25.15 -5.84 3.87
N PRO A 8 26.32 -5.47 3.30
CA PRO A 8 27.04 -4.28 3.74
C PRO A 8 26.19 -3.01 3.55
N PRO A 9 26.13 -2.09 4.53
CA PRO A 9 25.42 -0.81 4.38
C PRO A 9 25.93 0.05 3.20
N THR A 10 27.18 -0.17 2.78
CA THR A 10 27.80 0.49 1.62
C THR A 10 27.41 -0.12 0.28
N HIS A 11 26.68 -1.25 0.28
CA HIS A 11 26.27 -1.91 -0.95
C HIS A 11 25.30 -1.01 -1.74
N PRO A 12 25.48 -0.80 -3.06
CA PRO A 12 24.66 0.12 -3.85
C PRO A 12 23.17 -0.23 -3.85
N ARG A 13 22.84 -1.52 -3.62
CA ARG A 13 21.46 -2.02 -3.48
C ARG A 13 21.03 -2.40 -2.07
N TYR A 14 21.72 -1.90 -1.04
CA TYR A 14 21.45 -2.28 0.35
C TYR A 14 19.96 -2.25 0.70
N LYS A 15 19.25 -1.17 0.36
CA LYS A 15 17.82 -1.00 0.64
C LYS A 15 16.96 -2.09 0.00
N SER A 16 17.12 -2.36 -1.31
CA SER A 16 16.38 -3.41 -2.02
C SER A 16 16.64 -4.80 -1.41
N LEU A 17 17.89 -5.12 -1.08
CA LEU A 17 18.23 -6.42 -0.51
C LEU A 17 17.65 -6.62 0.91
N ILE A 18 17.67 -5.59 1.76
CA ILE A 18 17.04 -5.64 3.10
C ILE A 18 15.53 -5.87 3.00
N ILE A 19 14.86 -5.24 2.02
CA ILE A 19 13.43 -5.43 1.79
C ILE A 19 13.13 -6.89 1.40
N ARG A 20 13.97 -7.51 0.58
CA ARG A 20 13.84 -8.93 0.21
C ARG A 20 13.99 -9.85 1.42
N GLU A 21 15.00 -9.61 2.26
CA GLU A 21 15.20 -10.42 3.48
C GLU A 21 14.02 -10.33 4.43
N LYS A 22 13.47 -9.12 4.66
CA LYS A 22 12.24 -8.96 5.48
C LYS A 22 11.06 -9.80 4.96
N LEU A 23 10.88 -9.88 3.64
CA LEU A 23 9.82 -10.69 3.05
C LEU A 23 10.10 -12.19 3.15
N VAL A 24 11.36 -12.61 2.97
CA VAL A 24 11.79 -14.01 3.15
C VAL A 24 11.61 -14.44 4.60
N GLU A 25 11.97 -13.60 5.57
CA GLU A 25 11.72 -13.80 6.99
C GLU A 25 10.22 -13.91 7.26
N GLY A 26 9.40 -13.02 6.70
CA GLY A 26 7.95 -13.08 6.84
C GLY A 26 7.33 -14.33 6.23
N PHE A 27 7.93 -14.86 5.16
CA PHE A 27 7.52 -16.12 4.54
C PHE A 27 7.91 -17.31 5.41
N LYS A 28 9.15 -17.37 5.90
CA LYS A 28 9.63 -18.40 6.84
C LYS A 28 8.82 -18.40 8.15
N ALA A 29 8.46 -17.22 8.64
CA ALA A 29 7.59 -17.05 9.80
C ALA A 29 6.12 -17.39 9.49
N GLY A 30 5.75 -17.60 8.22
CA GLY A 30 4.47 -18.13 7.79
C GLY A 30 3.34 -17.11 7.74
N TYR A 31 3.61 -15.80 7.69
CA TYR A 31 2.58 -14.77 7.52
C TYR A 31 2.62 -14.08 6.14
N VAL A 32 3.74 -14.17 5.42
CA VAL A 32 3.83 -13.88 3.98
C VAL A 32 3.63 -15.19 3.20
N VAL A 33 2.94 -15.12 2.07
CA VAL A 33 2.73 -16.26 1.16
C VAL A 33 3.77 -16.26 0.04
N PRO A 34 4.06 -17.41 -0.60
CA PRO A 34 5.03 -17.45 -1.69
C PRO A 34 4.62 -16.55 -2.86
N GLN A 35 3.32 -16.43 -3.14
CA GLN A 35 2.78 -15.48 -4.13
C GLN A 35 3.05 -14.01 -3.76
N GLY A 36 3.22 -13.73 -2.47
CA GLY A 36 3.62 -12.42 -1.95
C GLY A 36 5.07 -12.08 -2.30
N LEU A 37 5.97 -13.07 -2.33
CA LEU A 37 7.36 -12.90 -2.81
C LEU A 37 7.37 -12.61 -4.31
N ILE A 38 6.57 -13.34 -5.10
CA ILE A 38 6.41 -13.09 -6.54
C ILE A 38 5.83 -11.70 -6.80
N ALA A 39 4.82 -11.30 -6.02
CA ALA A 39 4.23 -9.98 -6.11
C ALA A 39 5.24 -8.86 -5.81
N HIS A 40 6.14 -9.09 -4.84
CA HIS A 40 7.21 -8.16 -4.57
C HIS A 40 8.17 -8.01 -5.75
N GLY A 41 8.61 -9.12 -6.37
CA GLY A 41 9.48 -9.06 -7.55
C GLY A 41 8.85 -8.31 -8.73
N ARG A 42 7.53 -8.42 -8.92
CA ARG A 42 6.81 -7.57 -9.90
C ARG A 42 6.90 -6.09 -9.54
N GLY A 43 6.72 -5.76 -8.26
CA GLY A 43 6.88 -4.40 -7.76
C GLY A 43 8.29 -3.87 -8.02
N GLU A 44 9.33 -4.62 -7.64
CA GLU A 44 10.73 -4.23 -7.88
C GLU A 44 11.02 -3.95 -9.36
N CYS A 45 10.45 -4.74 -10.28
CA CYS A 45 10.57 -4.47 -11.72
C CYS A 45 10.07 -3.05 -12.09
N PHE A 46 8.87 -2.68 -11.63
CA PHE A 46 8.35 -1.32 -11.87
C PHE A 46 9.14 -0.25 -11.10
N ASP A 47 9.65 -0.57 -9.91
CA ASP A 47 10.49 0.34 -9.14
C ASP A 47 11.78 0.68 -9.90
N TYR A 48 12.39 -0.30 -10.59
CA TYR A 48 13.52 -0.07 -11.49
C TYR A 48 13.17 0.83 -12.68
N LEU A 49 11.98 0.67 -13.25
CA LEU A 49 11.50 1.49 -14.36
C LEU A 49 11.27 2.95 -13.93
N ILE A 50 10.74 3.15 -12.73
CA ILE A 50 10.52 4.47 -12.11
C ILE A 50 11.85 5.06 -11.62
N GLY A 51 12.82 4.25 -11.21
CA GLY A 51 14.12 4.69 -10.73
C GLY A 51 14.29 4.71 -9.21
N GLU A 52 13.51 3.90 -8.49
CA GLU A 52 13.65 3.68 -7.04
C GLU A 52 13.47 4.94 -6.17
N GLU A 53 12.78 5.95 -6.70
CA GLU A 53 12.50 7.22 -6.03
C GLU A 53 11.00 7.56 -6.01
N THR A 54 10.59 8.40 -5.07
CA THR A 54 9.23 8.94 -5.03
C THR A 54 9.10 10.12 -5.99
N ALA A 55 8.53 9.85 -7.17
CA ALA A 55 8.34 10.84 -8.23
C ALA A 55 7.23 11.86 -7.94
N PRO A 56 7.19 13.02 -8.62
CA PRO A 56 6.19 14.07 -8.37
C PRO A 56 4.73 13.63 -8.50
N PHE A 57 4.41 12.74 -9.45
CA PHE A 57 3.05 12.20 -9.61
C PHE A 57 2.59 11.39 -8.38
N ALA A 58 3.51 10.68 -7.73
CA ALA A 58 3.22 9.95 -6.50
C ALA A 58 2.98 10.88 -5.32
N LYS A 59 3.77 11.97 -5.21
CA LYS A 59 3.57 13.00 -4.18
C LYS A 59 2.18 13.65 -4.27
N LYS A 60 1.73 13.98 -5.50
CA LYS A 60 0.37 14.47 -5.75
C LYS A 60 -0.71 13.49 -5.27
N ALA A 61 -0.52 12.19 -5.56
CA ALA A 61 -1.45 11.14 -5.12
C ALA A 61 -1.45 10.96 -3.60
N ILE A 62 -0.29 11.09 -2.94
CA ILE A 62 -0.17 11.04 -1.48
C ILE A 62 -0.95 12.19 -0.83
N ASP A 63 -0.84 13.41 -1.36
CA ASP A 63 -1.61 14.55 -0.86
C ASP A 63 -3.12 14.32 -0.93
N ALA A 64 -3.60 13.85 -2.08
CA ALA A 64 -5.01 13.53 -2.26
C ALA A 64 -5.45 12.37 -1.34
N ALA A 65 -4.64 11.33 -1.21
CA ALA A 65 -4.93 10.19 -0.34
C ALA A 65 -5.09 10.63 1.13
N ILE A 66 -4.17 11.46 1.62
CA ILE A 66 -4.23 11.98 2.99
C ILE A 66 -5.43 12.92 3.18
N ALA A 67 -5.72 13.79 2.21
CA ALA A 67 -6.90 14.64 2.27
C ALA A 67 -8.20 13.81 2.35
N ALA A 68 -8.31 12.75 1.55
CA ALA A 68 -9.45 11.83 1.58
C ALA A 68 -9.56 11.12 2.94
N LEU A 69 -8.45 10.61 3.48
CA LEU A 69 -8.41 9.94 4.78
C LEU A 69 -8.78 10.87 5.94
N LEU A 70 -8.29 12.11 5.96
CA LEU A 70 -8.60 13.11 6.99
C LEU A 70 -10.05 13.62 6.93
N LEU A 71 -10.69 13.60 5.74
CA LEU A 71 -12.08 14.00 5.57
C LEU A 71 -13.08 12.86 5.84
N ALA A 72 -12.60 11.61 5.87
CA ALA A 72 -13.39 10.40 6.05
C ALA A 72 -14.09 10.35 7.41
N LYS A 73 -15.27 9.73 7.46
CA LYS A 73 -15.99 9.42 8.70
C LYS A 73 -15.54 8.09 9.30
N HIS A 74 -15.24 7.11 8.45
CA HIS A 74 -14.84 5.76 8.82
C HIS A 74 -13.64 5.31 7.97
N PRO A 75 -12.47 5.95 8.10
CA PRO A 75 -11.27 5.55 7.37
C PRO A 75 -10.76 4.18 7.86
N VAL A 76 -10.39 3.32 6.91
CA VAL A 76 -9.81 2.00 7.20
C VAL A 76 -8.52 1.80 6.40
N ILE A 77 -7.48 1.27 7.07
CA ILE A 77 -6.25 0.81 6.44
C ILE A 77 -6.26 -0.72 6.41
N SER A 78 -6.29 -1.29 5.21
CA SER A 78 -6.24 -2.74 4.99
C SER A 78 -4.80 -3.24 5.06
N VAL A 79 -4.56 -4.34 5.79
CA VAL A 79 -3.23 -4.94 5.95
C VAL A 79 -3.23 -6.37 5.43
N ASN A 80 -2.24 -6.68 4.59
CA ASN A 80 -1.93 -8.03 4.16
C ASN A 80 -0.53 -8.46 4.65
N GLY A 81 -0.11 -9.69 4.32
CA GLY A 81 1.18 -10.22 4.76
C GLY A 81 2.40 -9.39 4.32
N ASN A 82 2.41 -8.89 3.08
CA ASN A 82 3.52 -8.06 2.58
C ASN A 82 3.58 -6.72 3.31
N VAL A 83 2.42 -6.10 3.55
CA VAL A 83 2.34 -4.84 4.33
C VAL A 83 2.88 -5.06 5.74
N ALA A 84 2.46 -6.15 6.40
CA ALA A 84 2.92 -6.48 7.75
C ALA A 84 4.42 -6.80 7.84
N ALA A 85 5.02 -7.32 6.76
CA ALA A 85 6.46 -7.59 6.71
C ALA A 85 7.29 -6.32 6.49
N LEU A 86 6.78 -5.39 5.68
CA LEU A 86 7.57 -4.26 5.19
C LEU A 86 7.39 -3.00 6.02
N THR A 87 6.15 -2.68 6.40
CA THR A 87 5.78 -1.38 6.98
C THR A 87 4.74 -1.50 8.11
N PRO A 88 4.90 -2.41 9.09
CA PRO A 88 3.92 -2.56 10.16
C PRO A 88 3.85 -1.33 11.08
N GLY A 89 4.99 -0.71 11.38
CA GLY A 89 5.05 0.49 12.23
C GLY A 89 4.39 1.70 11.58
N GLU A 90 4.66 1.93 10.29
CA GLU A 90 4.13 3.06 9.54
C GLU A 90 2.62 2.95 9.35
N VAL A 91 2.08 1.73 9.18
CA VAL A 91 0.62 1.52 9.17
C VAL A 91 -0.01 1.95 10.49
N VAL A 92 0.57 1.54 11.61
CA VAL A 92 0.04 1.88 12.95
C VAL A 92 0.15 3.37 13.21
N GLU A 93 1.29 3.99 12.89
CA GLU A 93 1.48 5.43 13.05
C GLU A 93 0.50 6.23 12.19
N LEU A 94 0.36 5.89 10.91
CA LEU A 94 -0.60 6.55 10.02
C LEU A 94 -2.04 6.38 10.53
N ALA A 95 -2.42 5.16 10.96
CA ALA A 95 -3.73 4.88 11.52
C ALA A 95 -4.02 5.79 12.73
N ASN A 96 -3.06 5.93 13.64
CA ASN A 96 -3.20 6.78 14.83
C ASN A 96 -3.33 8.28 14.47
N ILE A 97 -2.57 8.76 13.48
CA ILE A 97 -2.64 10.18 13.06
C ILE A 97 -4.00 10.49 12.44
N ILE A 98 -4.50 9.61 11.58
CA ILE A 98 -5.77 9.76 10.86
C ILE A 98 -6.98 9.47 11.76
N GLY A 99 -6.83 8.63 12.77
CA GLY A 99 -7.96 8.01 13.47
C GLY A 99 -8.61 6.87 12.67
N ALA A 100 -7.82 6.19 11.83
CA ALA A 100 -8.28 5.08 11.00
C ALA A 100 -8.24 3.76 11.76
N ARG A 101 -9.16 2.85 11.41
CA ARG A 101 -9.11 1.46 11.89
C ARG A 101 -8.15 0.66 11.02
N VAL A 102 -7.49 -0.33 11.61
CA VAL A 102 -6.62 -1.27 10.90
C VAL A 102 -7.35 -2.60 10.76
N GLU A 103 -7.52 -3.09 9.54
CA GLU A 103 -8.18 -4.36 9.26
C GLU A 103 -7.27 -5.32 8.49
N ILE A 104 -7.12 -6.55 8.98
CA ILE A 104 -6.44 -7.63 8.26
C ILE A 104 -7.37 -8.20 7.20
N ASN A 105 -6.92 -8.20 5.95
CA ASN A 105 -7.61 -8.90 4.87
C ASN A 105 -6.62 -9.61 3.94
N LEU A 106 -6.86 -10.90 3.67
CA LEU A 106 -5.92 -11.80 3.04
C LEU A 106 -6.57 -12.59 1.91
N PHE A 107 -5.85 -12.82 0.81
CA PHE A 107 -6.29 -13.74 -0.25
C PHE A 107 -6.35 -15.18 0.25
N TYR A 108 -5.19 -15.69 0.64
CA TYR A 108 -5.02 -17.02 1.20
C TYR A 108 -5.19 -16.94 2.72
N ARG A 109 -6.42 -16.70 3.17
CA ARG A 109 -6.73 -16.54 4.59
C ARG A 109 -6.55 -17.87 5.33
N THR A 110 -5.78 -17.85 6.41
CA THR A 110 -5.76 -18.89 7.44
C THR A 110 -5.74 -18.21 8.80
N GLU A 111 -6.31 -18.86 9.82
CA GLU A 111 -6.37 -18.28 11.17
C GLU A 111 -4.97 -18.02 11.74
N ASP A 112 -4.01 -18.93 11.50
CA ASP A 112 -2.62 -18.75 11.91
C ASP A 112 -1.96 -17.52 11.28
N ARG A 113 -2.19 -17.27 9.98
CA ARG A 113 -1.65 -16.09 9.30
C ARG A 113 -2.22 -14.81 9.88
N VAL A 114 -3.53 -14.79 10.09
CA VAL A 114 -4.24 -13.64 10.65
C VAL A 114 -3.73 -13.33 12.05
N ARG A 115 -3.56 -14.34 12.92
CA ARG A 115 -3.02 -14.18 14.27
C ARG A 115 -1.58 -13.64 14.26
N LYS A 116 -0.71 -14.17 13.40
CA LYS A 116 0.68 -13.69 13.26
C LYS A 116 0.74 -12.24 12.81
N ILE A 117 -0.06 -11.85 11.82
CA ILE A 117 -0.13 -10.45 11.37
C ILE A 117 -0.65 -9.54 12.50
N ALA A 118 -1.69 -9.97 13.22
CA ALA A 118 -2.23 -9.22 14.35
C ALA A 118 -1.18 -9.03 15.47
N GLU A 119 -0.40 -10.06 15.78
CA GLU A 119 0.70 -9.97 16.75
C GLU A 119 1.77 -8.96 16.30
N ILE A 120 2.17 -8.98 15.03
CA ILE A 120 3.13 -8.03 14.47
C ILE A 120 2.62 -6.60 14.60
N LEU A 121 1.36 -6.34 14.22
CA LEU A 121 0.77 -5.01 14.34
C LEU A 121 0.69 -4.55 15.81
N ARG A 122 0.30 -5.44 16.73
CA ARG A 122 0.26 -5.14 18.17
C ARG A 122 1.64 -4.84 18.75
N LYS A 123 2.69 -5.56 18.32
CA LYS A 123 4.08 -5.26 18.69
C LYS A 123 4.53 -3.86 18.25
N HIS A 124 3.91 -3.32 17.19
CA HIS A 124 4.14 -1.96 16.71
C HIS A 124 3.16 -0.93 17.30
N GLY A 125 2.35 -1.31 18.29
CA GLY A 125 1.47 -0.41 19.03
C GLY A 125 0.02 -0.34 18.56
N ALA A 126 -0.42 -1.25 17.67
CA ALA A 126 -1.85 -1.32 17.31
C ALA A 126 -2.70 -1.72 18.52
N GLN A 127 -3.61 -0.85 18.96
CA GLN A 127 -4.52 -1.13 20.08
C GLN A 127 -5.66 -2.08 19.67
N GLU A 128 -6.24 -1.84 18.49
CA GLU A 128 -7.29 -2.67 17.90
C GLU A 128 -6.84 -3.12 16.51
N VAL A 129 -7.07 -4.40 16.20
CA VAL A 129 -6.82 -4.99 14.88
C VAL A 129 -8.06 -5.76 14.49
N LEU A 130 -8.76 -5.28 13.46
CA LEU A 130 -9.97 -5.90 12.92
C LEU A 130 -9.62 -7.01 11.93
N GLY A 131 -10.62 -7.83 11.59
CA GLY A 131 -10.48 -8.93 10.66
C GLY A 131 -9.80 -10.17 11.26
N VAL A 132 -9.63 -10.20 12.59
CA VAL A 132 -9.11 -11.34 13.35
C VAL A 132 -10.23 -12.33 13.60
N ASP A 133 -10.99 -12.13 14.68
CA ASP A 133 -12.12 -12.98 15.06
C ASP A 133 -13.47 -12.43 14.56
N ASP A 134 -13.49 -11.21 14.02
CA ASP A 134 -14.70 -10.47 13.65
C ASP A 134 -14.92 -10.36 12.14
N ALA A 135 -14.19 -11.10 11.31
CA ALA A 135 -14.39 -11.19 9.86
C ALA A 135 -15.63 -12.04 9.50
N THR A 136 -16.81 -11.58 9.94
CA THR A 136 -18.10 -12.29 9.88
C THR A 136 -19.01 -11.79 8.76
N ALA A 137 -18.79 -10.58 8.24
CA ALA A 137 -19.54 -10.05 7.11
C ALA A 137 -18.87 -10.39 5.78
N THR A 138 -19.64 -10.36 4.68
CA THR A 138 -19.13 -10.69 3.34
C THR A 138 -19.43 -9.59 2.33
N ILE A 139 -18.45 -9.27 1.48
CA ILE A 139 -18.62 -8.45 0.28
C ILE A 139 -19.22 -9.32 -0.83
N PRO A 140 -20.47 -9.07 -1.29
CA PRO A 140 -21.17 -9.91 -2.27
C PRO A 140 -20.44 -10.07 -3.61
N GLU A 141 -19.69 -9.04 -4.01
CA GLU A 141 -19.01 -8.97 -5.30
C GLU A 141 -17.72 -9.82 -5.39
N LEU A 142 -17.33 -10.48 -4.28
CA LEU A 142 -16.11 -11.28 -4.19
C LEU A 142 -16.39 -12.76 -3.91
N TYR A 143 -15.71 -13.63 -4.67
CA TYR A 143 -15.85 -15.08 -4.59
C TYR A 143 -14.76 -15.78 -3.77
N SER A 144 -13.69 -15.07 -3.37
CA SER A 144 -12.60 -15.60 -2.54
C SER A 144 -12.82 -15.32 -1.05
N GLU A 145 -11.97 -15.89 -0.19
CA GLU A 145 -11.96 -15.61 1.26
C GLU A 145 -11.78 -14.12 1.61
N ARG A 146 -11.31 -13.30 0.65
CA ARG A 146 -11.22 -11.84 0.80
C ARG A 146 -12.56 -11.15 0.98
N ARG A 147 -13.65 -11.81 0.59
CA ARG A 147 -15.01 -11.30 0.83
C ARG A 147 -15.26 -11.08 2.32
N ARG A 148 -14.59 -11.85 3.19
CA ARG A 148 -14.74 -11.75 4.64
C ARG A 148 -14.13 -10.45 5.15
N VAL A 149 -14.96 -9.61 5.74
CA VAL A 149 -14.59 -8.30 6.29
C VAL A 149 -15.20 -8.12 7.67
N SER A 150 -14.61 -7.21 8.45
CA SER A 150 -15.20 -6.83 9.73
C SER A 150 -16.46 -5.99 9.51
N PRO A 151 -17.57 -6.25 10.24
CA PRO A 151 -18.74 -5.38 10.24
C PRO A 151 -18.44 -4.00 10.85
N LYS A 152 -17.32 -3.87 11.57
CA LYS A 152 -16.84 -2.60 12.13
C LYS A 152 -15.75 -1.95 11.27
N GLY A 153 -15.20 -2.63 10.28
CA GLY A 153 -14.12 -2.08 9.46
C GLY A 153 -14.59 -1.79 8.05
N ILE A 154 -14.02 -2.50 7.07
CA ILE A 154 -14.19 -2.27 5.64
C ILE A 154 -15.66 -2.25 5.24
N LEU A 155 -16.54 -3.03 5.89
CA LEU A 155 -17.97 -3.04 5.57
C LEU A 155 -18.59 -1.64 5.67
N VAL A 156 -18.32 -0.92 6.76
CA VAL A 156 -18.89 0.42 7.05
C VAL A 156 -17.99 1.57 6.60
N ALA A 157 -16.79 1.28 6.12
CA ALA A 157 -15.84 2.30 5.69
C ALA A 157 -16.33 3.12 4.50
N ASP A 158 -16.11 4.43 4.54
CA ASP A 158 -16.30 5.35 3.41
C ASP A 158 -15.01 5.57 2.60
N VAL A 159 -13.85 5.51 3.27
CA VAL A 159 -12.53 5.55 2.63
C VAL A 159 -11.69 4.35 3.07
N VAL A 160 -11.08 3.63 2.11
CA VAL A 160 -10.23 2.46 2.39
C VAL A 160 -8.89 2.59 1.68
N LEU A 161 -7.80 2.49 2.44
CA LEU A 161 -6.45 2.33 1.91
C LEU A 161 -6.13 0.84 1.74
N VAL A 162 -5.82 0.41 0.51
CA VAL A 162 -5.52 -0.98 0.13
C VAL A 162 -4.14 -1.10 -0.55
N PRO A 163 -3.06 -1.22 0.22
CA PRO A 163 -1.72 -1.38 -0.35
C PRO A 163 -1.51 -2.78 -0.93
N LEU A 164 -0.84 -2.88 -2.09
CA LEU A 164 -0.47 -4.16 -2.73
C LEU A 164 -1.67 -5.09 -2.93
N GLU A 165 -2.75 -4.54 -3.48
CA GLU A 165 -4.07 -5.19 -3.59
C GLU A 165 -4.34 -5.83 -4.96
N ASP A 166 -5.27 -6.79 -5.00
CA ASP A 166 -5.80 -7.33 -6.27
C ASP A 166 -6.93 -6.48 -6.87
N GLY A 167 -6.99 -6.48 -8.20
CA GLY A 167 -7.96 -5.70 -8.97
C GLY A 167 -9.41 -6.02 -8.65
N ASP A 168 -9.80 -7.29 -8.46
CA ASP A 168 -11.20 -7.67 -8.23
C ASP A 168 -11.71 -7.04 -6.94
N ARG A 169 -10.85 -7.01 -5.91
CA ARG A 169 -11.19 -6.42 -4.61
C ARG A 169 -11.31 -4.91 -4.69
N THR A 170 -10.40 -4.24 -5.38
CA THR A 170 -10.51 -2.80 -5.60
C THR A 170 -11.80 -2.45 -6.36
N GLU A 171 -12.12 -3.18 -7.43
CA GLU A 171 -13.35 -2.97 -8.19
C GLU A 171 -14.61 -3.24 -7.35
N ALA A 172 -14.62 -4.30 -6.53
CA ALA A 172 -15.71 -4.60 -5.62
C ALA A 172 -15.95 -3.47 -4.61
N LEU A 173 -14.88 -2.98 -3.95
CA LEU A 173 -14.99 -1.88 -3.00
C LEU A 173 -15.49 -0.59 -3.66
N ARG A 174 -15.07 -0.32 -4.90
CA ARG A 174 -15.57 0.82 -5.70
C ARG A 174 -17.05 0.68 -6.02
N LYS A 175 -17.52 -0.53 -6.41
CA LYS A 175 -18.94 -0.81 -6.67
C LYS A 175 -19.80 -0.63 -5.41
N MET A 176 -19.26 -0.87 -4.23
CA MET A 176 -19.90 -0.57 -2.94
C MET A 176 -19.92 0.94 -2.59
N GLY A 177 -19.48 1.82 -3.49
CA GLY A 177 -19.48 3.26 -3.29
C GLY A 177 -18.36 3.79 -2.38
N LYS A 178 -17.35 2.96 -2.09
CA LYS A 178 -16.22 3.35 -1.24
C LYS A 178 -15.21 4.17 -2.04
N THR A 179 -14.58 5.13 -1.38
CA THR A 179 -13.37 5.77 -1.92
C THR A 179 -12.18 4.85 -1.65
N VAL A 180 -11.57 4.32 -2.71
CA VAL A 180 -10.47 3.37 -2.60
C VAL A 180 -9.16 4.06 -2.95
N ILE A 181 -8.21 4.01 -2.02
CA ILE A 181 -6.83 4.50 -2.20
C ILE A 181 -5.92 3.28 -2.33
N ALA A 182 -5.18 3.20 -3.43
CA ALA A 182 -4.23 2.12 -3.67
C ALA A 182 -2.78 2.61 -3.55
N ILE A 183 -1.90 1.74 -3.06
CA ILE A 183 -0.44 1.87 -3.23
C ILE A 183 0.00 0.69 -4.10
N ASP A 184 0.41 0.98 -5.33
CA ASP A 184 0.81 -0.02 -6.32
C ASP A 184 1.84 0.56 -7.28
N LEU A 185 3.02 -0.06 -7.36
CA LEU A 185 4.10 0.34 -8.26
C LEU A 185 3.74 0.17 -9.74
N ASN A 186 2.77 -0.68 -10.07
CA ASN A 186 2.37 -0.93 -11.46
C ASN A 186 1.22 0.03 -11.87
N PRO A 187 1.47 1.08 -12.68
CA PRO A 187 0.42 2.01 -13.10
C PRO A 187 -0.60 1.37 -14.08
N PHE A 188 -0.31 0.18 -14.61
CA PHE A 188 -1.16 -0.53 -15.56
C PHE A 188 -2.08 -1.56 -14.90
N SER A 189 -1.91 -1.82 -13.59
CA SER A 189 -2.68 -2.85 -12.90
C SER A 189 -4.18 -2.51 -12.89
N ARG A 190 -5.03 -3.54 -12.81
CA ARG A 190 -6.47 -3.33 -12.60
C ARG A 190 -6.74 -2.53 -11.33
N THR A 191 -5.97 -2.79 -10.27
CA THR A 191 -6.00 -2.03 -9.01
C THR A 191 -5.74 -0.55 -9.25
N ALA A 192 -4.64 -0.21 -9.91
CA ALA A 192 -4.25 1.16 -10.21
C ALA A 192 -5.32 1.91 -11.01
N ARG A 193 -5.94 1.24 -11.99
CA ARG A 193 -6.97 1.82 -12.85
C ARG A 193 -8.34 1.94 -12.17
N ALA A 194 -8.68 1.02 -11.27
CA ALA A 194 -9.99 0.99 -10.64
C ALA A 194 -10.10 1.92 -9.42
N ALA A 195 -9.00 2.14 -8.68
CA ALA A 195 -8.98 2.96 -7.48
C ALA A 195 -9.35 4.43 -7.76
N ASN A 196 -9.84 5.13 -6.73
CA ASN A 196 -10.08 6.58 -6.80
C ASN A 196 -8.78 7.36 -6.82
N ILE A 197 -7.77 6.87 -6.08
CA ILE A 197 -6.47 7.50 -5.89
C ILE A 197 -5.44 6.39 -5.91
N THR A 198 -4.49 6.45 -6.84
CA THR A 198 -3.40 5.48 -6.94
C THR A 198 -2.07 6.17 -6.69
N ILE A 199 -1.40 5.73 -5.64
CA ILE A 199 -0.02 6.11 -5.32
C ILE A 199 0.89 5.11 -6.02
N VAL A 200 1.47 5.54 -7.15
CA VAL A 200 2.44 4.75 -7.92
C VAL A 200 3.83 4.92 -7.29
N ASP A 201 4.05 4.24 -6.17
CA ASP A 201 5.31 4.30 -5.41
C ASP A 201 5.48 3.02 -4.56
N ASN A 202 6.71 2.77 -4.11
CA ASN A 202 7.01 1.66 -3.22
C ASN A 202 6.44 1.94 -1.83
N ILE A 203 5.73 0.98 -1.24
CA ILE A 203 5.08 1.13 0.07
C ILE A 203 6.05 1.60 1.17
N VAL A 204 7.32 1.18 1.11
CA VAL A 204 8.38 1.54 2.06
C VAL A 204 8.80 3.01 1.97
N ARG A 205 8.47 3.71 0.87
CA ARG A 205 8.65 5.15 0.70
C ARG A 205 7.33 5.91 0.86
N ALA A 206 6.25 5.34 0.32
CA ALA A 206 4.93 5.93 0.31
C ALA A 206 4.37 6.14 1.72
N LEU A 207 4.40 5.12 2.59
CA LEU A 207 3.80 5.23 3.93
C LEU A 207 4.52 6.24 4.83
N PRO A 208 5.87 6.27 4.91
CA PRO A 208 6.59 7.34 5.60
C PRO A 208 6.21 8.74 5.11
N LEU A 209 6.16 8.95 3.79
CA LEU A 209 5.77 10.24 3.23
C LEU A 209 4.29 10.56 3.52
N MET A 210 3.40 9.57 3.47
CA MET A 210 2.00 9.73 3.89
C MET A 210 1.90 10.20 5.35
N ILE A 211 2.72 9.68 6.26
CA ILE A 211 2.78 10.11 7.67
C ILE A 211 3.20 11.58 7.78
N GLU A 212 4.25 11.98 7.06
CA GLU A 212 4.71 13.37 7.03
C GLU A 212 3.59 14.30 6.54
N ARG A 213 2.96 13.95 5.41
CA ARG A 213 1.85 14.71 4.83
C ARG A 213 0.62 14.72 5.73
N ALA A 214 0.32 13.63 6.44
CA ALA A 214 -0.75 13.57 7.42
C ALA A 214 -0.53 14.55 8.58
N LYS A 215 0.70 14.64 9.10
CA LYS A 215 1.05 15.60 10.17
C LYS A 215 0.87 17.04 9.69
N GLU A 216 1.30 17.36 8.48
CA GLU A 216 1.15 18.71 7.91
C GLU A 216 -0.31 19.07 7.63
N LEU A 217 -1.04 18.18 6.96
CA LEU A 217 -2.40 18.44 6.48
C LEU A 217 -3.46 18.38 7.59
N LYS A 218 -3.19 17.70 8.71
CA LYS A 218 -4.10 17.64 9.87
C LYS A 218 -4.41 19.02 10.48
N SER A 219 -3.50 19.98 10.31
CA SER A 219 -3.69 21.37 10.77
C SER A 219 -4.53 22.23 9.82
N LYS A 220 -4.82 21.74 8.61
CA LYS A 220 -5.53 22.49 7.58
C LYS A 220 -7.04 22.37 7.75
N ASN A 221 -7.78 23.38 7.29
CA ASN A 221 -9.23 23.38 7.36
C ASN A 221 -9.84 22.41 6.32
N ARG A 222 -11.11 22.04 6.53
CA ARG A 222 -11.82 21.09 5.66
C ARG A 222 -11.95 21.58 4.21
N GLU A 223 -12.06 22.89 3.98
CA GLU A 223 -12.17 23.46 2.63
C GLU A 223 -10.88 23.29 1.83
N TYR A 224 -9.73 23.51 2.47
CA TYR A 224 -8.43 23.27 1.86
C TYR A 224 -8.25 21.79 1.50
N LEU A 225 -8.56 20.87 2.42
CA LEU A 225 -8.50 19.43 2.12
C LEU A 225 -9.42 19.04 0.96
N ARG A 226 -10.62 19.63 0.89
CA ARG A 226 -11.54 19.43 -0.24
C ARG A 226 -10.95 19.96 -1.55
N SER A 227 -10.33 21.13 -1.56
CA SER A 227 -9.71 21.68 -2.79
C SER A 227 -8.59 20.79 -3.34
N ILE A 228 -7.88 20.06 -2.49
CA ILE A 228 -6.89 19.05 -2.93
C ILE A 228 -7.61 17.94 -3.70
N LEU A 229 -8.73 17.44 -3.18
CA LEU A 229 -9.50 16.39 -3.83
C LEU A 229 -10.18 16.88 -5.12
N ASP A 230 -10.75 18.08 -5.11
CA ASP A 230 -11.46 18.66 -6.25
C ASP A 230 -10.51 18.91 -7.44
N SER A 231 -9.22 19.17 -7.17
CA SER A 231 -8.18 19.34 -8.18
C SER A 231 -7.47 18.04 -8.57
N TYR A 232 -7.75 16.92 -7.89
CA TYR A 232 -7.09 15.66 -8.14
C TYR A 232 -7.77 14.85 -9.25
N ASN A 233 -6.97 14.30 -10.16
CA ASN A 233 -7.44 13.41 -11.20
C ASN A 233 -6.51 12.18 -11.31
N ASN A 234 -7.03 11.01 -10.92
CA ASN A 234 -6.26 9.77 -10.93
C ASN A 234 -5.78 9.37 -12.33
N ASP A 235 -6.62 9.50 -13.36
CA ASP A 235 -6.25 9.18 -14.74
C ASP A 235 -5.12 10.08 -15.24
N ALA A 236 -5.12 11.36 -14.87
CA ALA A 236 -4.04 12.28 -15.18
C ALA A 236 -2.73 11.87 -14.49
N VAL A 237 -2.80 11.50 -13.20
CA VAL A 237 -1.64 11.02 -12.43
C VAL A 237 -1.06 9.72 -13.00
N LEU A 238 -1.91 8.76 -13.39
CA LEU A 238 -1.45 7.53 -14.04
C LEU A 238 -0.79 7.83 -15.40
N LYS A 239 -1.35 8.74 -16.20
CA LYS A 239 -0.73 9.20 -17.45
C LYS A 239 0.62 9.88 -17.22
N GLU A 240 0.75 10.68 -16.16
CA GLU A 240 2.02 11.27 -15.75
C GLU A 240 3.05 10.19 -15.38
N ALA A 241 2.66 9.17 -14.62
CA ALA A 241 3.53 8.05 -14.26
C ALA A 241 4.00 7.27 -15.51
N ILE A 242 3.10 6.96 -16.43
CA ILE A 242 3.44 6.27 -17.68
C ILE A 242 4.38 7.10 -18.55
N ARG A 243 4.11 8.41 -18.69
CA ARG A 243 4.99 9.32 -19.43
C ARG A 243 6.37 9.40 -18.80
N TYR A 244 6.44 9.52 -17.49
CA TYR A 244 7.71 9.55 -16.74
C TYR A 244 8.53 8.28 -17.01
N ILE A 245 7.91 7.09 -16.94
CA ILE A 245 8.58 5.82 -17.25
C ILE A 245 9.07 5.80 -18.70
N ALA A 246 8.24 6.22 -19.66
CA ALA A 246 8.60 6.24 -21.08
C ALA A 246 9.79 7.18 -21.38
N GLU A 247 9.75 8.41 -20.87
CA GLU A 247 10.84 9.38 -21.02
C GLU A 247 12.14 8.88 -20.40
N ARG A 248 12.04 8.24 -19.23
CA ARG A 248 13.22 7.67 -18.55
C ARG A 248 13.84 6.53 -19.35
N LEU A 249 13.02 5.64 -19.91
CA LEU A 249 13.51 4.55 -20.77
C LEU A 249 14.18 5.08 -22.04
N LEU A 250 13.63 6.10 -22.68
CA LEU A 250 14.25 6.76 -23.83
C LEU A 250 15.63 7.31 -23.47
N LYS A 251 15.74 8.08 -22.36
CA LYS A 251 17.02 8.62 -21.88
C LYS A 251 18.05 7.52 -21.61
N LEU A 252 17.64 6.43 -20.94
CA LEU A 252 18.54 5.30 -20.66
C LEU A 252 19.03 4.62 -21.95
N SER A 253 18.17 4.53 -22.98
CA SER A 253 18.55 3.96 -24.27
C SER A 253 19.57 4.82 -25.04
N GLU A 254 19.52 6.15 -24.86
CA GLU A 254 20.45 7.09 -25.49
C GLU A 254 21.81 7.15 -24.77
N CYS A 255 21.84 6.99 -23.45
CA CYS A 255 23.06 7.13 -22.65
C CYS A 255 23.99 5.89 -22.67
N GLY A 256 23.61 4.78 -23.31
CA GLY A 256 24.44 3.57 -23.43
C GLY A 256 24.76 2.82 -22.13
N ARG A 257 24.38 3.36 -20.96
CA ARG A 257 24.47 2.67 -19.67
C ARG A 257 23.16 1.94 -19.39
N VAL A 258 23.19 0.63 -19.61
CA VAL A 258 22.06 -0.28 -19.33
C VAL A 258 21.90 -0.57 -17.83
N THR A 259 22.90 -0.21 -16.99
CA THR A 259 22.87 -0.44 -15.54
C THR A 259 22.52 0.82 -14.75
N LEU A 260 21.67 0.63 -13.73
CA LEU A 260 21.24 1.66 -12.77
C LEU A 260 22.28 1.98 -11.68
N TYR A 261 23.54 1.60 -11.91
CA TYR A 261 24.66 1.79 -11.00
C TYR A 261 25.91 2.13 -11.82
#